data_AF-A0A1K2F7H9-F1
#
_entry.id   AF-A0A1K2F7H9-F1
#
_cell.length_a   1.000
_cell.length_b   1.000
_cell.length_c   1.000
_cell.angle_alpha   90.00
_cell.angle_beta   90.00
_cell.angle_gamma   90.00
#
_symmetry.space_group_name_H-M   'P 1'
#
loop_
_entity.id
_entity.type
_entity.pdbx_description
1 polymer ?
#
loop_
_entity_poly.entity_id
_entity_poly.type
_entity_poly.pdbx_seq_one_letter_code
_entity_poly.pdbx_strand_id
1 'polypeptide(L)'
;VAAHTQLRLARPLAEDLRRPWERPAEPRRLTPARVRRGFRNVHAATVRPAAAPKPSRPGPGRPPGSKNKHRAKRHDVGKTVKRAASIKEHKAQQG
;
A
#
# COMPACT_ATOMS: atom_id res chain seq x y z
N VAL A 1 17.72 16.99 4.97
CA VAL A 1 17.56 18.02 6.04
C VAL A 1 16.24 18.78 5.94
N ALA A 2 15.90 19.43 4.82
CA ALA A 2 14.68 20.25 4.67
C ALA A 2 13.35 19.57 5.08
N ALA A 3 13.11 18.32 4.65
CA ALA A 3 11.87 17.61 4.96
C ALA A 3 11.62 17.42 6.47
N HIS A 4 12.67 17.11 7.24
CA HIS A 4 12.53 16.90 8.69
C HIS A 4 12.23 18.23 9.41
N THR A 5 12.81 19.34 8.95
CA THR A 5 12.55 20.68 9.48
C THR A 5 11.10 21.10 9.22
N GLN A 6 10.61 20.92 7.98
CA GLN A 6 9.23 21.22 7.63
C GLN A 6 8.23 20.43 8.48
N LEU A 7 8.48 19.15 8.73
CA LEU A 7 7.62 18.33 9.59
C LEU A 7 7.64 18.77 11.05
N ARG A 8 8.79 19.22 11.58
CA ARG A 8 8.84 19.78 12.95
C ARG A 8 8.08 21.09 13.07
N LEU A 9 8.20 21.97 12.07
CA LEU A 9 7.48 23.25 12.04
C LEU A 9 5.96 23.05 11.88
N ALA A 10 5.55 22.05 11.09
CA ALA A 10 4.13 21.72 10.88
C ALA A 10 3.48 20.94 12.04
N ARG A 11 4.22 20.59 13.09
CA ARG A 11 3.74 19.76 14.21
C ARG A 11 2.43 20.27 14.85
N PRO A 12 2.20 21.58 15.09
CA PRO A 12 0.95 22.07 15.66
C PRO A 12 -0.28 21.77 14.80
N LEU A 13 -0.11 21.63 13.48
CA LEU A 13 -1.22 21.35 12.55
C LEU A 13 -1.75 19.91 12.63
N ALA A 14 -0.99 19.03 13.28
CA ALA A 14 -1.36 17.66 13.59
C ALA A 14 -1.67 17.46 15.07
N GLU A 15 -1.82 18.53 15.86
CA GLU A 15 -2.39 18.43 17.20
C GLU A 15 -3.76 17.75 17.14
N ASP A 16 -4.15 17.10 18.23
CA ASP A 16 -5.29 16.18 18.28
C ASP A 16 -6.58 16.80 17.71
N LEU A 17 -6.82 16.58 16.41
CA LEU A 17 -7.96 17.14 15.65
C LEU A 17 -9.29 16.47 16.00
N ARG A 18 -9.57 16.25 17.28
CA ARG A 18 -10.64 15.42 17.81
C ARG A 18 -12.02 15.78 17.24
N ARG A 19 -12.87 14.77 17.09
CA ARG A 19 -14.32 15.01 16.94
C ARG A 19 -14.87 15.58 18.25
N PRO A 20 -16.00 16.30 18.24
CA PRO A 20 -16.52 16.95 19.44
C PRO A 20 -16.71 16.00 20.64
N TRP A 21 -17.12 14.75 20.37
CA TRP A 21 -17.35 13.70 21.38
C TRP A 21 -16.12 12.83 21.68
N GLU A 22 -15.01 13.02 20.98
CA GLU A 22 -13.77 12.30 21.24
C GLU A 22 -13.07 12.90 22.46
N ARG A 23 -12.67 12.04 23.42
CA ARG A 23 -11.83 12.45 24.54
C ARG A 23 -10.47 12.95 24.04
N PRO A 24 -9.90 14.02 24.63
CA PRO A 24 -8.54 14.46 24.32
C PRO A 24 -7.54 13.32 24.51
N ALA A 25 -6.58 13.21 23.61
CA ALA A 25 -5.46 12.27 23.72
C ALA A 25 -4.14 13.02 23.77
N GLU A 26 -3.20 12.51 24.56
CA GLU A 26 -1.84 13.05 24.60
C GLU A 26 -1.22 13.05 23.19
N PRO A 27 -0.51 14.12 22.76
CA PRO A 27 0.04 14.23 21.40
C PRO A 27 0.95 13.07 20.97
N ARG A 28 1.52 12.33 21.93
CA ARG A 28 2.38 11.15 21.71
C ARG A 28 1.66 9.81 21.83
N ARG A 29 0.35 9.83 22.12
CA ARG A 29 -0.50 8.66 22.31
C ARG A 29 -1.69 8.65 21.34
N LEU A 30 -1.61 9.42 20.26
CA LEU A 30 -2.64 9.44 19.24
C LEU A 30 -2.78 8.07 18.57
N THR A 31 -4.02 7.63 18.38
CA THR A 31 -4.28 6.42 17.62
C THR A 31 -3.95 6.64 16.13
N PRO A 32 -3.61 5.58 15.37
CA PRO A 32 -3.33 5.72 13.93
C PRO A 32 -4.46 6.41 13.15
N ALA A 33 -5.72 6.24 13.56
CA ALA A 33 -6.85 6.92 12.94
C ALA A 33 -6.80 8.45 13.13
N ARG A 34 -6.44 8.92 14.33
CA ARG A 34 -6.29 10.36 14.62
C ARG A 34 -5.11 10.96 13.87
N VAL A 35 -4.00 10.24 13.78
CA VAL A 35 -2.83 10.64 12.98
C VAL A 35 -3.20 10.83 11.51
N ARG A 36 -3.93 9.87 10.91
CA ARG A 36 -4.36 9.97 9.50
C ARG A 36 -5.25 11.18 9.22
N ARG A 37 -6.10 11.57 10.17
CA ARG A 37 -6.96 12.76 10.06
C ARG A 37 -6.13 14.05 9.97
N GLY A 38 -5.05 14.17 10.74
CA GLY A 38 -4.14 15.33 10.70
C GLY A 38 -3.29 15.43 9.45
N PHE A 39 -3.05 14.31 8.75
CA PHE A 39 -2.13 14.26 7.60
C PHE A 39 -2.55 15.18 6.44
N ARG A 40 -3.85 15.38 6.23
CA ARG A 40 -4.37 16.30 5.20
C ARG A 40 -3.99 17.76 5.47
N ASN A 41 -3.99 18.18 6.74
CA ASN A 41 -3.65 19.54 7.14
C ASN A 41 -2.14 19.79 7.02
N VAL A 42 -1.33 18.82 7.46
CA VAL A 42 0.13 18.87 7.30
C VAL A 42 0.50 18.96 5.82
N HIS A 43 -0.05 18.09 4.97
CA HIS A 43 0.26 18.09 3.54
C HIS A 43 -0.13 19.40 2.83
N ALA A 44 -1.22 20.05 3.24
CA ALA A 44 -1.65 21.31 2.64
C ALA A 44 -0.76 22.50 3.06
N ALA A 45 -0.22 22.47 4.27
CA ALA A 45 0.56 23.58 4.84
C ALA A 45 2.07 23.42 4.68
N THR A 46 2.58 22.21 4.43
CA THR A 46 4.01 21.99 4.21
C THR A 46 4.41 22.36 2.78
N VAL A 47 5.53 23.08 2.67
CA VAL A 47 6.15 23.37 1.38
C VAL A 47 6.64 22.06 0.76
N ARG A 48 6.39 21.85 -0.55
CA ARG A 48 6.97 20.72 -1.30
C ARG A 48 8.48 20.93 -1.45
N PRO A 49 9.34 20.13 -0.78
CA PRO A 49 10.79 20.33 -0.84
C PRO A 49 11.40 19.85 -2.17
N ALA A 50 10.65 19.09 -2.96
CA ALA A 50 11.08 18.57 -4.25
C ALA A 50 10.22 19.14 -5.37
N ALA A 51 10.85 19.47 -6.50
CA ALA A 51 10.16 19.78 -7.73
C ALA A 51 9.36 18.57 -8.24
N ALA A 52 8.38 18.82 -9.11
CA ALA A 52 7.71 17.74 -9.83
C ALA A 52 8.76 16.88 -10.56
N PRO A 53 8.57 15.56 -10.64
CA PRO A 53 9.43 14.72 -11.46
C PRO A 53 9.39 15.21 -12.90
N LYS A 54 10.50 15.04 -13.63
CA LYS A 54 10.52 15.31 -15.07
C LYS A 54 9.46 14.45 -15.75
N PRO A 55 8.64 15.01 -16.67
CA PRO A 55 7.69 14.21 -17.42
C PRO A 55 8.42 13.05 -18.11
N SER A 56 7.95 11.83 -17.88
CA SER A 56 8.42 10.63 -18.57
C SER A 56 7.25 10.02 -19.33
N ARG A 57 7.55 9.36 -20.44
CA ARG A 57 6.60 8.50 -21.15
C ARG A 57 6.96 7.05 -20.84
N PRO A 58 5.98 6.14 -20.72
CA PRO A 58 6.26 4.71 -20.77
C PRO A 58 7.18 4.42 -21.96
N GLY A 59 8.12 3.49 -21.80
CA GLY A 59 8.96 3.05 -22.90
C GLY A 59 8.11 2.55 -24.07
N PRO A 60 8.66 2.50 -25.30
CA PRO A 60 7.97 1.88 -26.41
C PRO A 60 7.55 0.47 -25.99
N GLY A 61 6.25 0.20 -26.09
CA GLY A 61 5.70 -1.11 -25.76
C GLY A 61 6.29 -2.20 -26.67
N ARG A 62 5.72 -3.40 -26.60
CA ARG A 62 6.09 -4.47 -27.53
C ARG A 62 5.79 -4.03 -28.98
N PRO A 63 6.74 -4.12 -29.92
CA PRO A 63 6.47 -3.86 -31.33
C PRO A 63 5.34 -4.75 -31.86
N PRO A 64 4.42 -4.23 -32.69
CA PRO A 64 3.36 -5.03 -33.31
C PRO A 64 3.98 -6.17 -34.13
N GLY A 65 3.33 -7.35 -34.11
CA GLY A 65 3.81 -8.55 -34.81
C GLY A 65 4.93 -9.32 -34.10
N SER A 66 5.57 -8.75 -33.07
CA SER A 66 6.52 -9.50 -32.26
C SER A 66 5.78 -10.56 -31.43
N LYS A 67 6.18 -11.83 -31.54
CA LYS A 67 5.71 -12.94 -30.69
C LYS A 67 6.76 -13.29 -29.62
N ASN A 68 6.34 -13.96 -28.54
CA ASN A 68 7.27 -14.45 -27.53
C ASN A 68 8.02 -15.67 -28.10
N LYS A 69 9.35 -15.60 -28.19
CA LYS A 69 10.20 -16.70 -28.71
C LYS A 69 10.45 -17.80 -27.68
N HIS A 70 10.31 -17.47 -26.40
CA HIS A 70 10.58 -18.39 -25.31
C HIS A 70 9.32 -18.62 -24.49
N ARG A 71 8.85 -19.87 -24.48
CA ARG A 71 7.79 -20.28 -23.57
C ARG A 71 8.32 -20.22 -22.14
N ALA A 72 7.57 -19.60 -21.24
CA ALA A 72 7.91 -19.60 -19.83
C ALA A 72 8.04 -21.04 -19.31
N LYS A 73 9.03 -21.30 -18.46
CA LYS A 73 9.22 -22.61 -17.82
C LYS A 73 7.97 -22.94 -17.01
N ARG A 74 7.32 -24.06 -17.33
CA ARG A 74 6.18 -24.55 -16.56
C ARG A 74 6.71 -25.45 -15.45
N HIS A 75 6.33 -25.15 -14.22
CA HIS A 75 6.60 -25.99 -13.06
C HIS A 75 5.34 -26.79 -12.75
N ASP A 76 5.50 -28.07 -12.36
CA ASP A 76 4.38 -28.87 -11.89
C ASP A 76 3.83 -28.26 -10.59
N VAL A 77 2.50 -28.23 -10.46
CA VAL A 77 1.80 -27.48 -9.40
C VAL A 77 1.93 -28.19 -8.05
N GLY A 78 2.43 -29.43 -8.00
CA GLY A 78 2.75 -30.22 -6.80
C GLY A 78 1.56 -30.61 -5.92
N LYS A 79 0.42 -29.94 -6.09
CA LYS A 79 -0.81 -30.08 -5.29
C LYS A 79 -1.81 -31.08 -5.87
N THR A 80 -1.51 -31.68 -7.01
CA THR A 80 -2.40 -32.64 -7.71
C THR A 80 -2.10 -34.09 -7.40
N VAL A 81 -0.91 -34.43 -6.88
CA VAL A 81 -0.48 -35.82 -6.64
C VAL A 81 -1.41 -36.55 -5.66
N LYS A 82 -1.91 -35.88 -4.61
CA LYS A 82 -2.83 -36.47 -3.62
C LYS A 82 -4.30 -36.14 -3.88
N ARG A 83 -4.62 -35.46 -4.98
CA ARG A 83 -5.98 -34.95 -5.24
C ARG A 83 -7.01 -36.07 -5.33
N ALA A 84 -6.64 -37.21 -5.92
CA ALA A 84 -7.53 -38.38 -5.99
C ALA A 84 -7.83 -38.96 -4.59
N ALA A 85 -6.82 -39.02 -3.71
CA ALA A 85 -6.97 -39.48 -2.34
C ALA A 85 -7.84 -38.53 -1.50
N SER A 86 -7.58 -37.21 -1.54
CA SER A 86 -8.42 -36.24 -0.82
C SER A 86 -9.86 -36.17 -1.33
N ILE A 87 -10.10 -36.39 -2.63
CA ILE A 87 -11.48 -36.47 -3.17
C ILE A 87 -12.19 -37.73 -2.64
N LYS A 88 -11.48 -38.85 -2.52
CA LYS A 88 -12.02 -40.11 -1.96
C LYS A 88 -12.37 -39.95 -0.47
N GLU A 89 -11.47 -39.36 0.32
CA GLU A 89 -11.67 -39.09 1.76
C GLU A 89 -12.87 -38.17 1.99
N HIS A 90 -12.98 -37.05 1.26
CA HIS A 90 -14.09 -36.12 1.39
C HIS A 90 -15.45 -36.77 1.07
N LYS A 91 -15.51 -37.65 0.07
CA LYS A 91 -16.75 -38.38 -0.27
C LYS A 91 -17.14 -39.39 0.82
N ALA A 92 -16.16 -40.03 1.47
CA ALA A 92 -16.42 -40.96 2.56
C ALA A 92 -16.90 -40.27 3.85
N GLN A 93 -16.61 -38.98 4.01
CA GLN A 93 -16.98 -38.19 5.18
C GLN A 93 -18.35 -37.49 5.05
N GLN A 94 -18.93 -37.49 3.84
CA GLN A 94 -20.22 -36.86 3.50
C GLN A 94 -21.37 -37.86 3.33
N GLY A 95 -21.09 -39.16 3.46
CA GLY A 95 -22.10 -40.22 3.58
C GLY A 95 -22.20 -40.68 5.03
#